data_AF-A0A7S0XU44-F1
#
_entry.id   AF-A0A7S0XU44-F1
#
_cell.length_a   1.000
_cell.length_b   1.000
_cell.length_c   1.000
_cell.angle_alpha   90.00
_cell.angle_beta   90.00
_cell.angle_gamma   90.00
#
_symmetry.space_group_name_H-M   'P 1'
#
loop_
_entity.id
_entity.type
_entity.pdbx_description
1 polymer ?
#
loop_
_entity_poly.entity_id
_entity_poly.type
_entity_poly.pdbx_seq_one_letter_code
_entity_poly.pdbx_strand_id
1 'polypeptide(L)'
;EDKGREERFNKYLQGVTKSSGSGQAAEGEEKKEYFSNGMWPASHGYLTETNMLQWCEEHLGSFEGVDDELIADSDYTQPLYAWQLFSVLGEGRINAILRRFYGHVFADHNLWFRDAFVSTTTKEHAIANQAALWIDAFGGGKRYKGGFHRVSKLHALVKEHITLRAACRWMELIRLTLDQSDLGKDPRVREVIDDFIETHMRKYGKQFDFDASVLRMRGSGPGCPYDEGSFQMG
;
A
#
# COMPACT_ATOMS: atom_id res chain seq x y z
N GLU A 1 -24.92 12.49 -6.84
CA GLU A 1 -23.99 11.48 -6.27
C GLU A 1 -22.77 12.11 -5.62
N ASP A 2 -22.17 13.15 -6.21
CA ASP A 2 -20.94 13.80 -5.75
C ASP A 2 -20.96 14.30 -4.28
N LYS A 3 -22.06 14.93 -3.85
CA LYS A 3 -22.21 15.42 -2.46
C LYS A 3 -22.02 14.34 -1.39
N GLY A 4 -22.43 13.11 -1.70
CA GLY A 4 -22.26 11.98 -0.79
C GLY A 4 -20.80 11.54 -0.68
N ARG A 5 -20.01 11.67 -1.74
CA ARG A 5 -18.58 11.27 -1.75
C ARG A 5 -17.74 12.26 -0.96
N GLU A 6 -17.96 13.55 -1.20
CA GLU A 6 -17.26 14.62 -0.51
C GLU A 6 -17.59 14.65 0.99
N GLU A 7 -18.83 14.34 1.38
CA GLU A 7 -19.18 14.17 2.80
C GLU A 7 -18.40 13.02 3.46
N ARG A 8 -18.21 11.89 2.76
CA ARG A 8 -17.42 10.74 3.27
C ARG A 8 -15.95 11.12 3.44
N PHE A 9 -15.38 11.84 2.49
CA PHE A 9 -14.00 12.32 2.57
C PHE A 9 -13.80 13.32 3.72
N ASN A 10 -14.71 14.28 3.88
CA ASN A 10 -14.66 15.21 5.00
C ASN A 10 -14.79 14.51 6.36
N LYS A 11 -15.66 13.50 6.48
CA LYS A 11 -15.73 12.65 7.69
C LYS A 11 -14.43 11.90 7.95
N TYR A 12 -13.78 11.38 6.91
CA TYR A 12 -12.46 10.75 7.02
C TYR A 12 -11.42 11.73 7.59
N LEU A 13 -11.29 12.93 7.02
CA LEU A 13 -10.35 13.95 7.48
C LEU A 13 -10.61 14.36 8.95
N GLN A 14 -11.87 14.48 9.36
CA GLN A 14 -12.23 14.73 10.77
C GLN A 14 -11.81 13.59 11.71
N GLY A 15 -11.86 12.34 11.25
CA GLY A 15 -11.38 11.18 12.00
C GLY A 15 -9.85 11.16 12.13
N VAL A 16 -9.12 11.49 11.05
CA VAL A 16 -7.65 11.57 11.04
C VAL A 16 -7.16 12.66 11.99
N THR A 17 -7.69 13.88 11.86
CA THR A 17 -7.28 15.05 12.67
C THR A 17 -7.44 14.83 14.17
N LYS A 18 -8.52 14.16 14.61
CA LYS A 18 -8.73 13.79 16.02
C LYS A 18 -7.71 12.76 16.53
N SER A 19 -7.12 11.95 15.66
CA SER A 19 -6.14 10.90 16.04
C SER A 19 -4.70 11.43 16.19
N SER A 20 -4.36 12.48 15.45
CA SER A 20 -3.06 13.16 15.51
C SER A 20 -2.92 14.12 16.71
N GLY A 21 -4.00 14.32 17.48
CA GLY A 21 -4.09 15.28 18.57
C GLY A 21 -4.39 14.70 19.94
N SER A 22 -3.77 13.59 20.35
CA SER A 22 -3.62 13.25 21.78
C SER A 22 -2.75 12.02 21.98
N GLY A 23 -1.56 12.24 22.56
CA GLY A 23 -0.88 11.19 23.30
C GLY A 23 -1.67 10.92 24.58
N GLN A 24 -2.59 9.96 24.55
CA GLN A 24 -2.97 9.12 25.70
C GLN A 24 -4.04 8.09 25.30
N ALA A 25 -3.90 6.92 25.90
CA ALA A 25 -4.77 5.77 25.76
C ALA A 25 -6.24 6.12 26.04
N ALA A 26 -7.06 6.14 24.99
CA ALA A 26 -8.48 5.82 25.03
C ALA A 26 -8.70 4.71 23.99
N GLU A 27 -8.38 3.49 24.44
CA GLU A 27 -8.46 2.27 23.66
C GLU A 27 -9.88 1.70 23.67
N GLY A 28 -10.30 1.10 22.56
CA GLY A 28 -11.13 -0.10 22.63
C GLY A 28 -12.19 -0.26 21.55
N GLU A 29 -13.24 0.57 21.58
CA GLU A 29 -14.51 0.17 20.97
C GLU A 29 -15.07 1.13 19.91
N GLU A 30 -14.99 2.46 20.08
CA GLU A 30 -15.55 3.41 19.10
C GLU A 30 -14.82 3.44 17.74
N LYS A 31 -13.55 3.01 17.69
CA LYS A 31 -12.75 3.05 16.45
C LYS A 31 -13.09 1.94 15.45
N LYS A 32 -13.91 0.95 15.83
CA LYS A 32 -14.22 -0.22 14.99
C LYS A 32 -15.33 0.03 13.96
N GLU A 33 -16.17 1.05 14.14
CA GLU A 33 -17.45 1.12 13.43
C GLU A 33 -17.53 2.15 12.30
N TYR A 34 -16.64 3.15 12.27
CA TYR A 34 -16.73 4.25 11.30
C TYR A 34 -16.42 3.88 9.84
N PHE A 35 -15.79 2.73 9.58
CA PHE A 35 -15.29 2.37 8.25
C PHE A 35 -15.91 1.12 7.63
N SER A 36 -16.99 0.54 8.20
CA SER A 36 -17.57 -0.68 7.61
C SER A 36 -19.09 -0.77 7.54
N ASN A 37 -19.84 0.16 8.15
CA ASN A 37 -21.30 0.04 8.19
C ASN A 37 -21.98 1.02 7.22
N GLY A 38 -22.11 0.61 5.95
CA GLY A 38 -23.21 1.03 5.07
C GLY A 38 -22.99 2.28 4.20
N MET A 39 -21.79 2.83 4.12
CA MET A 39 -21.52 4.06 3.34
C MET A 39 -21.11 3.81 1.88
N TRP A 40 -20.75 2.57 1.53
CA TRP A 40 -20.25 2.16 0.22
C TRP A 40 -20.82 0.81 -0.20
N PRO A 41 -20.81 0.47 -1.51
CA PRO A 41 -21.30 -0.82 -1.99
C PRO A 41 -20.59 -2.01 -1.32
N ALA A 42 -21.33 -3.09 -1.08
CA ALA A 42 -20.78 -4.30 -0.45
C ALA A 42 -19.65 -4.98 -1.26
N SER A 43 -19.50 -4.61 -2.53
CA SER A 43 -18.40 -5.01 -3.42
C SER A 43 -17.04 -4.45 -2.99
N HIS A 44 -17.01 -3.33 -2.24
CA HIS A 44 -15.77 -2.76 -1.73
C HIS A 44 -15.20 -3.67 -0.63
N GLY A 45 -13.88 -3.84 -0.68
CA GLY A 45 -13.12 -4.57 0.32
C GLY A 45 -12.92 -3.74 1.60
N TYR A 46 -12.31 -4.35 2.62
CA TYR A 46 -11.99 -3.66 3.88
C TYR A 46 -10.95 -2.55 3.73
N LEU A 47 -10.18 -2.57 2.65
CA LEU A 47 -9.08 -1.65 2.36
C LEU A 47 -9.40 -0.73 1.20
N THR A 48 -10.28 -1.13 0.26
CA THR A 48 -10.55 -0.38 -0.98
C THR A 48 -10.90 1.08 -0.69
N GLU A 49 -11.86 1.31 0.21
CA GLU A 49 -12.33 2.66 0.56
C GLU A 49 -11.25 3.47 1.27
N THR A 50 -10.56 2.84 2.21
CA THR A 50 -9.50 3.55 2.93
C THR A 50 -8.37 3.90 1.96
N ASN A 51 -8.02 3.01 1.03
CA ASN A 51 -7.02 3.26 0.01
C ASN A 51 -7.41 4.46 -0.87
N MET A 52 -8.66 4.52 -1.34
CA MET A 52 -9.20 5.68 -2.08
C MET A 52 -9.03 6.98 -1.31
N LEU A 53 -9.52 7.03 -0.07
CA LEU A 53 -9.50 8.24 0.76
C LEU A 53 -8.07 8.69 1.07
N GLN A 54 -7.19 7.74 1.38
CA GLN A 54 -5.78 8.02 1.62
C GLN A 54 -5.06 8.57 0.39
N TRP A 55 -5.38 8.04 -0.78
CA TRP A 55 -4.83 8.52 -2.04
C TRP A 55 -5.30 9.94 -2.34
N CYS A 56 -6.61 10.22 -2.20
CA CYS A 56 -7.18 11.55 -2.40
C CYS A 56 -6.60 12.60 -1.44
N GLU A 57 -6.45 12.24 -0.16
CA GLU A 57 -5.80 13.09 0.85
C GLU A 57 -4.38 13.50 0.42
N GLU A 58 -3.59 12.55 -0.08
CA GLU A 58 -2.18 12.77 -0.41
C GLU A 58 -1.98 13.51 -1.75
N HIS A 59 -2.86 13.30 -2.74
CA HIS A 59 -2.64 13.80 -4.10
C HIS A 59 -3.51 14.99 -4.49
N LEU A 60 -4.76 15.03 -4.02
CA LEU A 60 -5.75 16.00 -4.49
C LEU A 60 -6.23 16.95 -3.38
N GLY A 61 -6.21 16.49 -2.13
CA GLY A 61 -6.82 17.21 -1.00
C GLY A 61 -8.36 17.26 -1.06
N SER A 62 -8.98 16.57 -2.02
CA SER A 62 -10.43 16.46 -2.21
C SER A 62 -10.80 15.12 -2.85
N PHE A 63 -12.10 14.76 -2.82
CA PHE A 63 -12.63 13.59 -3.55
C PHE A 63 -13.40 13.99 -4.83
N GLU A 64 -13.55 15.28 -5.09
CA GLU A 64 -14.29 15.81 -6.23
C GLU A 64 -13.68 15.33 -7.56
N GLY A 65 -14.52 14.78 -8.44
CA GLY A 65 -14.10 14.29 -9.76
C GLY A 65 -13.30 12.98 -9.75
N VAL A 66 -13.16 12.32 -8.60
CA VAL A 66 -12.51 11.01 -8.51
C VAL A 66 -13.51 9.90 -8.83
N ASP A 67 -13.12 9.01 -9.74
CA ASP A 67 -13.89 7.81 -10.09
C ASP A 67 -13.79 6.77 -8.97
N ASP A 68 -14.93 6.40 -8.39
CA ASP A 68 -15.03 5.41 -7.32
C ASP A 68 -15.42 4.01 -7.81
N GLU A 69 -15.51 3.79 -9.13
CA GLU A 69 -15.73 2.49 -9.74
C GLU A 69 -14.52 1.55 -9.58
N LEU A 70 -14.79 0.25 -9.48
CA LEU A 70 -13.75 -0.79 -9.31
C LEU A 70 -13.27 -1.38 -10.63
N ILE A 71 -13.90 -1.01 -11.74
CA ILE A 71 -13.56 -1.47 -13.08
C ILE A 71 -12.81 -0.36 -13.79
N ALA A 72 -11.61 -0.68 -14.30
CA ALA A 72 -10.81 0.25 -15.07
C ALA A 72 -11.49 0.62 -16.39
N ASP A 73 -11.37 1.89 -16.78
CA ASP A 73 -11.79 2.32 -18.11
C ASP A 73 -10.93 1.62 -19.19
N SER A 74 -11.59 1.16 -20.25
CA SER A 74 -10.95 0.59 -21.43
C SER A 74 -10.16 1.61 -22.26
N ASP A 75 -10.49 2.90 -22.15
CA ASP A 75 -9.75 4.00 -22.74
C ASP A 75 -8.54 4.35 -21.87
N TYR A 76 -7.34 4.10 -22.41
CA TYR A 76 -6.08 4.38 -21.73
C TYR A 76 -5.76 5.87 -21.57
N THR A 77 -6.56 6.76 -22.17
CA THR A 77 -6.46 8.21 -21.92
C THR A 77 -7.14 8.63 -20.62
N GLN A 78 -8.03 7.80 -20.07
CA GLN A 78 -8.62 8.03 -18.77
C GLN A 78 -7.67 7.60 -17.63
N PRO A 79 -7.73 8.24 -16.45
CA PRO A 79 -6.97 7.82 -15.28
C PRO A 79 -7.26 6.36 -14.90
N LEU A 80 -6.25 5.69 -14.36
CA LEU A 80 -6.39 4.40 -13.68
C LEU A 80 -6.04 4.60 -12.22
N TYR A 81 -6.85 4.08 -11.31
CA TYR A 81 -6.61 4.18 -9.88
C TYR A 81 -6.28 2.83 -9.26
N ALA A 82 -5.62 2.85 -8.09
CA ALA A 82 -5.17 1.62 -7.42
C ALA A 82 -6.33 0.66 -7.14
N TRP A 83 -7.52 1.16 -6.77
CA TRP A 83 -8.73 0.37 -6.51
C TRP A 83 -9.38 -0.23 -7.76
N GLN A 84 -8.87 0.06 -8.95
CA GLN A 84 -9.31 -0.55 -10.21
C GLN A 84 -8.34 -1.65 -10.69
N LEU A 85 -7.15 -1.77 -10.08
CA LEU A 85 -6.10 -2.69 -10.53
C LEU A 85 -6.52 -4.15 -10.52
N PHE A 86 -7.46 -4.57 -9.67
CA PHE A 86 -7.94 -5.95 -9.66
C PHE A 86 -8.67 -6.30 -10.96
N SER A 87 -9.42 -5.36 -11.54
CA SER A 87 -10.12 -5.57 -12.82
C SER A 87 -9.16 -5.78 -14.00
N VAL A 88 -7.94 -5.26 -13.91
CA VAL A 88 -6.90 -5.35 -14.94
C VAL A 88 -5.98 -6.56 -14.72
N LEU A 89 -5.51 -6.76 -13.49
CA LEU A 89 -4.52 -7.77 -13.15
C LEU A 89 -5.14 -9.12 -12.85
N GLY A 90 -6.29 -9.12 -12.16
CA GLY A 90 -6.89 -10.29 -11.55
C GLY A 90 -6.04 -10.92 -10.45
N GLU A 91 -6.63 -11.90 -9.77
CA GLU A 91 -5.98 -12.63 -8.67
C GLU A 91 -4.71 -13.36 -9.12
N GLY A 92 -4.68 -13.88 -10.35
CA GLY A 92 -3.55 -14.65 -10.89
C GLY A 92 -2.26 -13.85 -10.97
N ARG A 93 -2.28 -12.65 -11.59
CA ARG A 93 -1.08 -11.81 -11.72
C ARG A 93 -0.63 -11.24 -10.39
N ILE A 94 -1.57 -10.80 -9.54
CA ILE A 94 -1.26 -10.30 -8.20
C ILE A 94 -0.50 -11.37 -7.40
N ASN A 95 -1.00 -12.62 -7.38
CA ASN A 95 -0.31 -13.71 -6.71
C ASN A 95 1.05 -14.03 -7.34
N ALA A 96 1.18 -13.96 -8.66
CA ALA A 96 2.45 -14.22 -9.34
C ALA A 96 3.52 -13.17 -8.98
N ILE A 97 3.15 -11.88 -8.95
CA ILE A 97 4.01 -10.78 -8.50
C ILE A 97 4.50 -11.05 -7.08
N LEU A 98 3.59 -11.31 -6.15
CA LEU A 98 3.95 -11.47 -4.73
C LEU A 98 4.73 -12.75 -4.44
N ARG A 99 4.49 -13.83 -5.19
CA ARG A 99 5.33 -15.04 -5.11
C ARG A 99 6.76 -14.76 -5.56
N ARG A 100 6.95 -13.98 -6.64
CA ARG A 100 8.27 -13.56 -7.11
C ARG A 100 8.94 -12.64 -6.09
N PHE A 101 8.21 -11.65 -5.58
CA PHE A 101 8.69 -10.72 -4.57
C PHE A 101 9.23 -11.43 -3.32
N TYR A 102 8.42 -12.28 -2.70
CA TYR A 102 8.88 -13.05 -1.54
C TYR A 102 9.88 -14.14 -1.90
N GLY A 103 9.98 -14.52 -3.18
CA GLY A 103 11.12 -15.27 -3.70
C GLY A 103 12.43 -14.53 -3.48
N HIS A 104 12.48 -13.25 -3.87
CA HIS A 104 13.64 -12.40 -3.65
C HIS A 104 13.89 -12.11 -2.17
N VAL A 105 12.86 -11.78 -1.38
CA VAL A 105 13.00 -11.49 0.06
C VAL A 105 13.62 -12.65 0.82
N PHE A 106 13.11 -13.88 0.63
CA PHE A 106 13.60 -15.05 1.37
C PHE A 106 14.92 -15.61 0.81
N ALA A 107 15.31 -15.23 -0.41
CA ALA A 107 16.59 -15.57 -1.00
C ALA A 107 17.65 -14.46 -0.82
N ASP A 108 17.30 -13.37 -0.12
CA ASP A 108 18.21 -12.23 0.03
C ASP A 108 19.47 -12.60 0.81
N HIS A 109 20.62 -12.15 0.32
CA HIS A 109 21.91 -12.37 0.95
C HIS A 109 22.15 -11.42 2.13
N ASN A 110 21.43 -10.30 2.20
CA ASN A 110 21.42 -9.38 3.33
C ASN A 110 20.68 -10.01 4.52
N LEU A 111 21.40 -10.76 5.36
CA LEU A 111 20.84 -11.51 6.49
C LEU A 111 20.04 -10.63 7.45
N TRP A 112 20.50 -9.40 7.72
CA TRP A 112 19.81 -8.44 8.58
C TRP A 112 18.40 -8.07 8.07
N PHE A 113 18.17 -8.14 6.75
CA PHE A 113 16.87 -7.90 6.14
C PHE A 113 16.05 -9.19 6.09
N ARG A 114 16.64 -10.26 5.54
CA ARG A 114 15.98 -11.56 5.39
C ARG A 114 15.50 -12.12 6.72
N ASP A 115 16.34 -12.08 7.74
CA ASP A 115 16.08 -12.74 9.03
C ASP A 115 14.95 -12.04 9.80
N ALA A 116 14.68 -10.77 9.54
CA ALA A 116 13.48 -10.09 10.04
C ALA A 116 12.18 -10.73 9.52
N PHE A 117 12.18 -11.26 8.29
CA PHE A 117 11.03 -11.99 7.75
C PHE A 117 11.00 -13.43 8.24
N VAL A 118 12.13 -14.15 8.18
CA VAL A 118 12.21 -15.58 8.54
C VAL A 118 11.86 -15.80 10.02
N SER A 119 12.22 -14.85 10.90
CA SER A 119 11.90 -14.92 12.33
C SER A 119 10.43 -14.63 12.66
N THR A 120 9.69 -13.97 11.77
CA THR A 120 8.34 -13.46 12.05
C THR A 120 7.26 -14.19 11.25
N THR A 121 7.61 -14.84 10.14
CA THR A 121 6.64 -15.47 9.26
C THR A 121 7.25 -16.54 8.34
N THR A 122 6.39 -17.36 7.74
CA THR A 122 6.80 -18.24 6.63
C THR A 122 6.60 -17.51 5.30
N LYS A 123 7.33 -17.93 4.26
CA LYS A 123 7.20 -17.37 2.91
C LYS A 123 5.76 -17.44 2.40
N GLU A 124 5.12 -18.59 2.58
CA GLU A 124 3.75 -18.84 2.12
C GLU A 124 2.75 -17.96 2.89
N HIS A 125 2.95 -17.77 4.19
CA HIS A 125 2.09 -16.91 5.00
C HIS A 125 2.26 -15.43 4.64
N ALA A 126 3.49 -14.99 4.37
CA ALA A 126 3.79 -13.65 3.91
C ALA A 126 3.12 -13.35 2.55
N ILE A 127 3.25 -14.28 1.60
CA ILE A 127 2.58 -14.20 0.28
C ILE A 127 1.07 -14.11 0.47
N ALA A 128 0.47 -15.02 1.24
CA ALA A 128 -0.98 -15.05 1.43
C ALA A 128 -1.51 -13.76 2.07
N ASN A 129 -0.83 -13.25 3.10
CA ASN A 129 -1.22 -12.01 3.76
C ASN A 129 -1.11 -10.79 2.84
N GLN A 130 0.01 -10.64 2.12
CA GLN A 130 0.18 -9.49 1.24
C GLN A 130 -0.71 -9.58 0.00
N ALA A 131 -0.99 -10.78 -0.51
CA ALA A 131 -1.93 -10.98 -1.62
C ALA A 131 -3.35 -10.61 -1.22
N ALA A 132 -3.79 -11.04 -0.03
CA ALA A 132 -5.08 -10.63 0.50
C ALA A 132 -5.17 -9.10 0.64
N LEU A 133 -4.09 -8.44 1.09
CA LEU A 133 -4.01 -6.98 1.19
C LEU A 133 -4.14 -6.31 -0.18
N TRP A 134 -3.33 -6.73 -1.16
CA TRP A 134 -3.34 -6.14 -2.51
C TRP A 134 -4.69 -6.37 -3.20
N ILE A 135 -5.22 -7.59 -3.16
CA ILE A 135 -6.52 -7.90 -3.79
C ILE A 135 -7.62 -7.02 -3.20
N ASP A 136 -7.65 -6.85 -1.88
CA ASP A 136 -8.66 -6.04 -1.21
C ASP A 136 -8.48 -4.54 -1.53
N ALA A 137 -7.26 -4.01 -1.41
CA ALA A 137 -6.96 -2.62 -1.74
C ALA A 137 -7.20 -2.28 -3.22
N PHE A 138 -7.04 -3.27 -4.11
CA PHE A 138 -7.19 -3.13 -5.57
C PHE A 138 -8.60 -3.38 -6.11
N GLY A 139 -9.59 -3.56 -5.23
CA GLY A 139 -11.01 -3.70 -5.63
C GLY A 139 -11.49 -5.14 -5.84
N GLY A 140 -10.72 -6.15 -5.41
CA GLY A 140 -11.10 -7.57 -5.47
C GLY A 140 -11.97 -8.06 -4.30
N GLY A 141 -12.51 -7.14 -3.51
CA GLY A 141 -13.42 -7.40 -2.40
C GLY A 141 -12.74 -7.79 -1.09
N LYS A 142 -13.56 -8.24 -0.13
CA LYS A 142 -13.23 -8.43 1.29
C LYS A 142 -12.28 -9.61 1.55
N ARG A 143 -10.98 -9.42 1.28
CA ARG A 143 -9.94 -10.46 1.47
C ARG A 143 -9.05 -10.20 2.69
N TYR A 144 -8.84 -8.96 3.11
CA TYR A 144 -7.94 -8.63 4.22
C TYR A 144 -8.72 -8.17 5.47
N LYS A 145 -9.23 -9.14 6.24
CA LYS A 145 -9.97 -8.87 7.47
C LYS A 145 -9.15 -7.99 8.42
N GLY A 146 -9.78 -6.92 8.90
CA GLY A 146 -9.18 -5.96 9.84
C GLY A 146 -8.51 -4.74 9.19
N GLY A 147 -8.47 -4.67 7.86
CA GLY A 147 -8.04 -3.48 7.12
C GLY A 147 -6.66 -2.96 7.52
N PHE A 148 -6.41 -1.66 7.31
CA PHE A 148 -5.12 -1.03 7.61
C PHE A 148 -4.80 -1.05 9.11
N HIS A 149 -5.80 -1.08 9.97
CA HIS A 149 -5.59 -1.21 11.41
C HIS A 149 -4.84 -2.50 11.77
N ARG A 150 -5.23 -3.63 11.16
CA ARG A 150 -4.52 -4.90 11.36
C ARG A 150 -3.09 -4.81 10.81
N VAL A 151 -2.90 -4.19 9.65
CA VAL A 151 -1.56 -3.99 9.06
C VAL A 151 -0.66 -3.20 10.01
N SER A 152 -1.13 -2.03 10.47
CA SER A 152 -0.37 -1.18 11.38
C SER A 152 -0.06 -1.87 12.71
N LYS A 153 -0.99 -2.67 13.25
CA LYS A 153 -0.73 -3.48 14.45
C LYS A 153 0.34 -4.54 14.23
N LEU A 154 0.28 -5.28 13.12
CA LEU A 154 1.30 -6.28 12.80
C LEU A 154 2.67 -5.65 12.62
N HIS A 155 2.74 -4.51 11.91
CA HIS A 155 3.99 -3.76 11.76
C HIS A 155 4.52 -3.20 13.09
N ALA A 156 3.65 -2.76 14.01
CA ALA A 156 4.06 -2.31 15.33
C ALA A 156 4.73 -3.42 16.17
N LEU A 157 4.35 -4.69 15.99
CA LEU A 157 4.98 -5.83 16.66
C LEU A 157 6.42 -6.08 16.19
N VAL A 158 6.76 -5.62 14.97
CA VAL A 158 8.08 -5.81 14.36
C VAL A 158 8.79 -4.47 14.11
N LYS A 159 8.39 -3.42 14.84
CA LYS A 159 8.87 -2.03 14.62
C LYS A 159 10.39 -1.89 14.64
N GLU A 160 11.08 -2.73 15.40
CA GLU A 160 12.55 -2.73 15.50
C GLU A 160 13.22 -3.11 14.17
N HIS A 161 12.50 -3.78 13.28
CA HIS A 161 12.95 -4.15 11.94
C HIS A 161 12.48 -3.16 10.86
N ILE A 162 11.58 -2.24 11.18
CA ILE A 162 11.03 -1.25 10.24
C ILE A 162 11.90 0.01 10.31
N THR A 163 13.01 -0.01 9.57
CA THR A 163 13.97 1.08 9.47
C THR A 163 14.02 1.63 8.05
N LEU A 164 14.60 2.82 7.85
CA LEU A 164 14.85 3.34 6.51
C LEU A 164 15.64 2.36 5.64
N ARG A 165 16.67 1.72 6.21
CA ARG A 165 17.49 0.73 5.52
C ARG A 165 16.66 -0.48 5.06
N ALA A 166 15.81 -1.00 5.92
CA ALA A 166 14.91 -2.10 5.58
C ALA A 166 13.88 -1.70 4.53
N ALA A 167 13.30 -0.50 4.64
CA ALA A 167 12.35 0.03 3.67
C ALA A 167 12.99 0.19 2.29
N CYS A 168 14.22 0.69 2.21
CA CYS A 168 14.96 0.76 0.96
C CYS A 168 15.18 -0.60 0.31
N ARG A 169 15.65 -1.58 1.08
CA ARG A 169 15.87 -2.92 0.52
C ARG A 169 14.56 -3.54 0.05
N TRP A 170 13.48 -3.35 0.81
CA TRP A 170 12.14 -3.77 0.39
C TRP A 170 11.72 -3.12 -0.93
N MET A 171 11.93 -1.80 -1.08
CA MET A 171 11.64 -1.02 -2.29
C MET A 171 12.44 -1.51 -3.50
N GLU A 172 13.73 -1.79 -3.31
CA GLU A 172 14.59 -2.34 -4.35
C GLU A 172 14.07 -3.69 -4.86
N LEU A 173 13.74 -4.61 -3.95
CA LEU A 173 13.26 -5.94 -4.29
C LEU A 173 11.89 -5.92 -4.98
N ILE A 174 10.96 -5.06 -4.55
CA ILE A 174 9.65 -4.95 -5.19
C ILE A 174 9.78 -4.28 -6.57
N ARG A 175 10.65 -3.28 -6.73
CA ARG A 175 10.94 -2.66 -8.02
C ARG A 175 11.48 -3.69 -9.01
N LEU A 176 12.49 -4.45 -8.59
CA LEU A 176 13.05 -5.56 -9.38
C LEU A 176 11.97 -6.59 -9.74
N THR A 177 11.08 -6.90 -8.79
CA THR A 177 9.97 -7.83 -9.03
C THR A 177 9.05 -7.32 -10.13
N LEU A 178 8.62 -6.06 -10.03
CA LEU A 178 7.69 -5.46 -10.97
C LEU A 178 8.32 -5.30 -12.35
N ASP A 179 9.61 -5.01 -12.45
CA ASP A 179 10.35 -4.97 -13.72
C ASP A 179 10.40 -6.34 -14.42
N GLN A 180 10.33 -7.43 -13.66
CA GLN A 180 10.40 -8.81 -14.14
C GLN A 180 9.04 -9.51 -14.26
N SER A 181 7.95 -8.83 -13.91
CA SER A 181 6.61 -9.43 -13.86
C SER A 181 5.79 -9.12 -15.11
N ASP A 182 4.92 -10.05 -15.50
CA ASP A 182 3.84 -9.74 -16.45
C ASP A 182 2.78 -8.89 -15.75
N LEU A 183 2.76 -7.59 -16.08
CA LEU A 183 1.76 -6.64 -15.58
C LEU A 183 0.54 -6.50 -16.51
N GLY A 184 0.49 -7.29 -17.58
CA GLY A 184 -0.52 -7.15 -18.64
C GLY A 184 -0.17 -6.07 -19.66
N LYS A 185 -1.16 -5.70 -20.48
CA LYS A 185 -0.98 -4.80 -21.63
C LYS A 185 -1.29 -3.34 -21.34
N ASP A 186 -2.00 -3.07 -20.24
CA ASP A 186 -2.38 -1.72 -19.88
C ASP A 186 -1.15 -0.96 -19.36
N PRO A 187 -0.68 0.09 -20.08
CA PRO A 187 0.57 0.77 -19.74
C PRO A 187 0.48 1.55 -18.42
N ARG A 188 -0.72 1.87 -17.93
CA ARG A 188 -0.95 2.65 -16.71
C ARG A 188 -0.64 1.85 -15.45
N VAL A 189 -0.80 0.53 -15.51
CA VAL A 189 -0.70 -0.39 -14.35
C VAL A 189 0.57 -0.17 -13.55
N ARG A 190 1.72 -0.03 -14.23
CA ARG A 190 3.00 0.06 -13.53
C ARG A 190 3.09 1.32 -12.68
N GLU A 191 2.71 2.46 -13.25
CA GLU A 191 2.72 3.74 -12.56
C GLU A 191 1.76 3.76 -11.37
N VAL A 192 0.58 3.16 -11.51
CA VAL A 192 -0.41 3.08 -10.42
C VAL A 192 0.07 2.18 -9.28
N ILE A 193 0.75 1.05 -9.57
CA ILE A 193 1.35 0.22 -8.51
C ILE A 193 2.49 0.98 -7.82
N ASP A 194 3.33 1.68 -8.59
CA ASP A 194 4.44 2.47 -8.03
C ASP A 194 3.91 3.54 -7.08
N ASP A 195 2.90 4.30 -7.50
CA ASP A 195 2.27 5.33 -6.68
C ASP A 195 1.56 4.76 -5.44
N PHE A 196 0.85 3.63 -5.59
CA PHE A 196 0.26 2.92 -4.45
C PHE A 196 1.33 2.57 -3.40
N ILE A 197 2.47 2.01 -3.82
CA ILE A 197 3.56 1.64 -2.91
C ILE A 197 4.16 2.88 -2.25
N GLU A 198 4.49 3.93 -3.01
CA GLU A 198 5.09 5.15 -2.47
C GLU A 198 4.17 5.86 -1.48
N THR A 199 2.86 5.92 -1.78
CA THR A 199 1.85 6.49 -0.88
C THR A 199 1.83 5.78 0.47
N HIS A 200 1.91 4.44 0.47
CA HIS A 200 1.95 3.65 1.69
C HIS A 200 3.27 3.81 2.44
N MET A 201 4.40 3.88 1.73
CA MET A 201 5.71 4.12 2.34
C MET A 201 5.79 5.48 3.01
N ARG A 202 5.18 6.53 2.46
CA ARG A 202 5.08 7.85 3.13
C ARG A 202 4.32 7.77 4.44
N LYS A 203 3.24 6.98 4.51
CA LYS A 203 2.51 6.75 5.78
C LYS A 203 3.33 5.93 6.77
N TYR A 204 4.06 4.92 6.33
CA TYR A 204 4.97 4.18 7.20
C TYR A 204 6.15 5.02 7.70
N GLY A 205 6.70 5.91 6.87
CA GLY A 205 7.72 6.86 7.31
C GLY A 205 7.25 7.74 8.45
N LYS A 206 6.01 8.28 8.36
CA LYS A 206 5.36 9.01 9.45
C LYS A 206 5.12 8.13 10.69
N GLN A 207 4.69 6.87 10.50
CA GLN A 207 4.36 5.96 11.60
C GLN A 207 5.59 5.43 12.36
N PHE A 208 6.70 5.19 11.66
CA PHE A 208 7.90 4.53 12.19
C PHE A 208 9.12 5.45 12.21
N ASP A 209 8.91 6.76 12.02
CA ASP A 209 9.92 7.81 12.14
C ASP A 209 11.13 7.62 11.21
N PHE A 210 10.87 7.44 9.92
CA PHE A 210 11.90 7.45 8.88
C PHE A 210 11.53 8.35 7.70
N ASP A 211 12.55 8.90 7.04
CA ASP A 211 12.36 9.73 5.85
C ASP A 211 11.95 8.89 4.64
N ALA A 212 10.66 8.87 4.33
CA ALA A 212 10.13 8.17 3.16
C ALA A 212 10.29 8.97 1.85
N SER A 213 10.73 10.23 1.89
CA SER A 213 10.86 11.06 0.68
C SER A 213 11.96 10.55 -0.27
N VAL A 214 12.92 9.78 0.26
CA VAL A 214 13.99 9.11 -0.48
C VAL A 214 13.58 7.76 -1.07
N LEU A 215 12.41 7.21 -0.69
CA LEU A 215 11.91 5.93 -1.16
C LEU A 215 11.09 6.12 -2.45
N ARG A 216 11.73 5.89 -3.59
CA ARG A 216 11.11 6.05 -4.92
C ARG A 216 11.15 4.76 -5.72
N MET A 217 10.04 4.44 -6.37
CA MET A 217 9.95 3.33 -7.31
C MET A 217 10.60 3.70 -8.65
N ARG A 218 10.51 4.97 -9.07
CA ARG A 218 11.07 5.50 -10.33
C ARG A 218 11.53 6.95 -10.17
N GLY A 219 12.41 7.41 -11.06
CA GLY A 219 12.79 8.82 -11.21
C GLY A 219 14.15 9.23 -10.64
N SER A 220 14.45 10.53 -10.78
CA SER A 220 15.69 11.18 -10.32
C SER A 220 15.46 11.82 -8.95
N GLY A 221 16.25 11.47 -7.95
CA GLY A 221 16.20 12.00 -6.59
C GLY A 221 17.45 11.56 -5.83
N PRO A 222 17.60 11.87 -4.52
CA PRO A 222 18.78 11.45 -3.76
C PRO A 222 18.98 9.93 -3.72
N GLY A 223 17.98 9.15 -4.16
CA GLY A 223 17.99 7.69 -4.11
C GLY A 223 17.93 7.21 -2.67
N CYS A 224 17.71 5.91 -2.46
CA CYS A 224 17.94 5.42 -1.12
C CYS A 224 19.45 5.47 -0.81
N PRO A 225 19.89 6.03 0.34
CA PRO A 225 21.31 6.07 0.71
C PRO A 225 21.92 4.68 0.99
N TYR A 226 21.10 3.64 1.01
CA TYR A 226 21.49 2.24 1.21
C TYR A 226 21.41 1.41 -0.07
N ASP A 227 21.10 2.02 -1.23
CA ASP A 227 21.18 1.32 -2.51
C ASP A 227 22.65 0.97 -2.78
N GLU A 228 22.95 -0.32 -2.86
CA GLU A 228 24.32 -0.85 -3.03
C GLU A 228 24.98 -0.40 -4.34
N GLY A 229 24.21 0.18 -5.27
CA GLY A 229 24.71 0.80 -6.52
C GLY A 229 25.23 2.23 -6.40
N SER A 230 25.10 2.88 -5.23
CA SER A 230 25.61 4.26 -4.99
C SER A 230 27.09 4.30 -4.58
N PHE A 231 27.73 3.14 -4.37
CA PHE A 231 29.16 3.03 -4.11
C PHE A 231 29.94 2.82 -5.43
N GLN A 232 29.84 3.77 -6.37
CA GLN A 232 30.77 3.82 -7.51
C GLN A 232 32.02 4.62 -7.14
N MET A 233 33.12 3.87 -7.00
CA MET A 233 34.55 4.24 -7.05
C MET A 233 34.90 5.74 -7.01
N GLY A 234 35.40 6.16 -5.85
CA GLY A 234 36.46 7.17 -5.76
C GLY A 234 37.81 6.49 -5.55
#